data_AF-A0A1Z4NJ49-F1
#
_entry.id   AF-A0A1Z4NJ49-F1
#
_cell.length_a   1.000
_cell.length_b   1.000
_cell.length_c   1.000
_cell.angle_alpha   90.00
_cell.angle_beta   90.00
_cell.angle_gamma   90.00
#
_symmetry.space_group_name_H-M   'P 1'
#
loop_
_entity.id
_entity.type
_entity.pdbx_description
1 polymer ?
#
loop_
_entity_poly.entity_id
_entity_poly.type
_entity_poly.pdbx_seq_one_letter_code
_entity_poly.pdbx_strand_id
1 'polypeptide(L)'
;MTESQKPGLFGLKYSNRDFIQRESWGKNCFNSSFPASLCSYLYHQNLENIYIRLNSNLNVEHSSISTANLYGIEPDSENLFYAFET
;
A
#
# COMPACT_ATOMS: atom_id res chain seq x y z
N MET A 1 2.94 -18.39 24.08
CA MET A 1 1.67 -17.79 23.60
C MET A 1 2.05 -16.88 22.46
N THR A 2 1.70 -17.22 21.23
CA THR A 2 1.85 -16.30 20.10
C THR A 2 0.95 -15.09 20.39
N GLU A 3 1.51 -13.89 20.37
CA GLU A 3 0.71 -12.67 20.39
C GLU A 3 -0.42 -12.81 19.36
N SER A 4 -1.65 -12.57 19.80
CA SER A 4 -2.80 -12.46 18.91
C SER A 4 -2.48 -11.37 17.89
N GLN A 5 -2.24 -11.74 16.63
CA GLN A 5 -2.03 -10.78 15.56
C GLN A 5 -3.28 -9.91 15.44
N LYS A 6 -3.12 -8.61 15.67
CA LYS A 6 -4.20 -7.64 15.47
C LYS A 6 -4.59 -7.63 13.99
N PRO A 7 -5.89 -7.56 13.66
CA PRO A 7 -6.34 -7.39 12.28
C PRO A 7 -5.69 -6.16 11.65
N GLY A 8 -5.22 -6.32 10.43
CA GLY A 8 -4.51 -5.26 9.72
C GLY A 8 -4.23 -5.62 8.27
N LEU A 9 -3.89 -4.60 7.50
CA LEU A 9 -3.38 -4.76 6.14
C LEU A 9 -1.85 -4.79 6.19
N PHE A 10 -1.23 -5.67 5.40
CA PHE A 10 0.22 -5.84 5.35
C PHE A 10 0.95 -4.51 5.11
N GLY A 11 1.98 -4.21 5.90
CA GLY A 11 2.82 -3.01 5.77
C GLY A 11 2.20 -1.71 6.29
N LEU A 12 0.89 -1.64 6.51
CA LEU A 12 0.21 -0.40 6.94
C LEU A 12 0.32 -0.22 8.46
N LYS A 13 1.53 0.10 8.93
CA LYS A 13 1.85 0.20 10.37
C LYS A 13 1.28 1.45 11.04
N TYR A 14 1.47 2.61 10.41
CA TYR A 14 0.99 3.91 10.91
C TYR A 14 -0.01 4.50 9.92
N SER A 15 -1.27 4.64 10.33
CA SER A 15 -2.36 5.02 9.43
C SER A 15 -3.40 5.86 10.16
N ASN A 16 -4.11 6.73 9.43
CA ASN A 16 -5.31 7.41 9.95
C ASN A 16 -6.53 6.48 10.03
N ARG A 17 -6.46 5.25 9.50
CA ARG A 17 -7.47 4.20 9.63
C ARG A 17 -7.08 3.18 10.69
N ASP A 18 -8.03 2.80 11.54
CA ASP A 18 -7.89 1.72 12.51
C ASP A 18 -8.48 0.42 11.96
N PHE A 19 -7.64 -0.53 11.56
CA PHE A 19 -8.07 -1.81 10.96
C PHE A 19 -8.63 -2.82 11.97
N ILE A 20 -8.62 -2.51 13.27
CA ILE A 20 -9.36 -3.29 14.27
C ILE A 20 -10.87 -3.00 14.15
N GLN A 21 -11.23 -1.83 13.62
CA GLN A 21 -12.62 -1.40 13.45
C GLN A 21 -13.24 -1.99 12.18
N ARG A 22 -14.49 -2.44 12.27
CA ARG A 22 -15.22 -3.07 11.16
C ARG A 22 -15.36 -2.12 9.96
N GLU A 23 -15.52 -0.85 10.24
CA GLU A 23 -15.75 0.24 9.30
C GLU A 23 -14.57 0.37 8.31
N SER A 24 -13.34 0.07 8.76
CA SER A 24 -12.14 0.04 7.92
C SER A 24 -12.14 -1.06 6.86
N TRP A 25 -12.98 -2.08 7.03
CA TRP A 25 -13.18 -3.18 6.08
C TRP A 25 -14.38 -2.97 5.16
N GLY A 26 -15.07 -1.84 5.29
CA GLY A 26 -16.10 -1.42 4.34
C GLY A 26 -15.51 -1.14 2.96
N LYS A 27 -16.33 -1.26 1.91
CA LYS A 27 -15.94 -1.12 0.50
C LYS A 27 -15.03 0.08 0.23
N ASN A 28 -15.38 1.26 0.75
CA ASN A 28 -14.64 2.49 0.46
C ASN A 28 -13.28 2.55 1.18
N CYS A 29 -13.26 2.17 2.45
CA CYS A 29 -12.04 2.14 3.27
C CYS A 29 -11.06 1.08 2.76
N PHE A 30 -11.57 -0.13 2.48
CA PHE A 30 -10.75 -1.23 2.00
C PHE A 30 -10.19 -0.94 0.60
N ASN A 31 -11.01 -0.47 -0.35
CA ASN A 31 -10.56 -0.24 -1.72
C ASN A 31 -9.51 0.89 -1.84
N SER A 32 -9.52 1.85 -0.92
CA SER A 32 -8.47 2.89 -0.86
C SER A 32 -7.20 2.42 -0.15
N SER A 33 -7.32 1.49 0.82
CA SER A 33 -6.18 1.05 1.65
C SER A 33 -5.46 -0.18 1.09
N PHE A 34 -6.19 -1.10 0.47
CA PHE A 34 -5.65 -2.36 -0.04
C PHE A 34 -4.55 -2.17 -1.10
N PRO A 35 -4.66 -1.26 -2.08
CA PRO A 35 -3.59 -1.04 -3.05
C PRO A 35 -2.25 -0.66 -2.40
N ALA A 36 -2.26 0.19 -1.36
CA ALA A 36 -1.06 0.54 -0.60
C ALA A 36 -0.47 -0.68 0.12
N SER A 37 -1.34 -1.52 0.69
CA SER A 37 -0.91 -2.76 1.34
C SER A 37 -0.29 -3.76 0.36
N LEU A 38 -0.89 -3.91 -0.82
CA LEU A 38 -0.35 -4.75 -1.88
C LEU A 38 1.03 -4.27 -2.34
N CYS A 39 1.23 -2.96 -2.50
CA CYS A 39 2.55 -2.40 -2.84
C CYS A 39 3.60 -2.74 -1.78
N SER A 40 3.22 -2.66 -0.50
CA SER A 40 4.11 -3.00 0.62
C SER A 40 4.43 -4.50 0.64
N TYR A 41 3.46 -5.35 0.31
CA TYR A 41 3.66 -6.80 0.17
C TYR A 41 4.60 -7.15 -0.99
N LEU A 42 4.44 -6.50 -2.16
CA LEU A 42 5.32 -6.72 -3.31
C LEU A 42 6.77 -6.33 -2.98
N TYR A 43 6.97 -5.20 -2.28
CA TYR A 43 8.29 -4.81 -1.78
C TYR A 43 8.92 -5.90 -0.90
N HIS A 44 8.17 -6.43 0.07
CA HIS A 44 8.64 -7.50 0.94
C HIS A 44 9.02 -8.79 0.18
N GLN A 45 8.34 -9.05 -0.95
CA GLN A 45 8.64 -10.18 -1.84
C GLN A 45 9.75 -9.89 -2.86
N ASN A 46 10.41 -8.72 -2.80
CA ASN A 46 11.36 -8.25 -3.82
C ASN A 46 10.75 -8.19 -5.24
N LEU A 47 9.48 -7.80 -5.34
CA LEU A 47 8.75 -7.63 -6.59
C LEU A 47 8.44 -6.15 -6.85
N GLU A 48 8.46 -5.76 -8.12
CA GLU A 48 8.07 -4.42 -8.55
C GLU A 48 6.56 -4.31 -8.79
N ASN A 49 6.01 -3.09 -8.63
CA ASN A 49 4.63 -2.81 -9.00
C ASN A 49 4.52 -2.60 -10.51
N ILE A 50 3.43 -3.07 -11.11
CA ILE A 50 3.09 -2.74 -12.49
C ILE A 50 2.30 -1.43 -12.52
N TYR A 51 2.80 -0.47 -13.28
CA TYR A 51 2.24 0.86 -13.42
C TYR A 51 1.85 1.13 -14.89
N ILE A 52 0.62 1.60 -15.08
CA ILE A 52 0.12 2.05 -16.38
C ILE A 52 0.55 3.51 -16.55
N ARG A 53 1.34 3.80 -17.60
CA ARG A 53 1.78 5.16 -17.91
C ARG A 53 1.55 5.52 -19.37
N LEU A 54 1.57 6.81 -19.67
CA LEU A 54 1.64 7.31 -21.03
C LEU A 54 3.10 7.49 -21.43
N ASN A 55 3.46 7.03 -22.62
CA ASN A 55 4.78 7.31 -23.17
C ASN A 55 4.84 8.70 -23.84
N SER A 56 5.98 9.03 -24.42
CA SER A 56 6.20 10.33 -25.09
C SER A 56 5.21 10.62 -26.22
N ASN A 57 4.57 9.57 -26.77
CA ASN A 57 3.59 9.67 -27.85
C ASN A 57 2.15 9.61 -27.33
N LEU A 58 1.94 9.71 -26.00
CA LEU A 58 0.65 9.58 -25.34
C LEU A 58 -0.05 8.22 -25.53
N ASN A 59 0.73 7.18 -25.84
CA ASN A 59 0.22 5.81 -25.90
C ASN A 59 0.32 5.16 -24.52
N VAL A 60 -0.69 4.35 -24.19
CA VAL A 60 -0.72 3.58 -22.94
C VAL A 60 0.31 2.45 -23.00
N GLU A 61 1.15 2.35 -21.98
CA GLU A 61 2.08 1.23 -21.79
C GLU A 61 2.14 0.78 -20.34
N HIS A 62 2.56 -0.47 -20.14
CA HIS A 62 2.90 -1.00 -18.83
C HIS A 62 4.39 -0.79 -18.56
N SER A 63 4.70 -0.33 -17.37
CA SER A 63 6.07 -0.21 -16.86
C SER A 63 6.13 -0.73 -15.43
N SER A 64 7.32 -0.97 -14.91
CA SER A 64 7.50 -1.32 -13.51
C SER A 64 7.98 -0.12 -12.69
N ILE A 65 7.63 -0.11 -11.40
CA ILE A 65 8.13 0.85 -10.42
C ILE A 65 8.29 0.15 -9.07
N SER A 66 9.46 0.33 -8.42
CA SER A 66 9.66 -0.17 -7.07
C SER A 66 8.76 0.58 -6.08
N THR A 67 8.30 -0.09 -5.02
CA THR A 67 7.45 0.58 -4.02
C THR A 67 8.20 1.70 -3.31
N ALA A 68 9.50 1.53 -3.03
CA ALA A 68 10.31 2.57 -2.40
C ALA A 68 10.37 3.85 -3.27
N ASN A 69 10.49 3.71 -4.59
CA ASN A 69 10.45 4.86 -5.50
C ASN A 69 9.06 5.48 -5.57
N LEU A 70 7.99 4.66 -5.57
CA LEU A 70 6.61 5.14 -5.58
C LEU A 70 6.27 5.94 -4.32
N TYR A 71 6.72 5.48 -3.15
CA TYR A 71 6.48 6.14 -1.86
C TYR A 71 7.46 7.28 -1.57
N GLY A 72 8.63 7.27 -2.21
CA GLY A 72 9.76 8.14 -1.85
C GLY A 72 10.47 7.73 -0.56
N ILE A 73 10.11 6.59 0.03
CA ILE A 73 10.68 6.01 1.25
C ILE A 73 10.42 4.49 1.25
N GLU A 74 11.25 3.71 1.95
CA GLU A 74 11.02 2.27 2.06
C GLU A 74 9.71 1.94 2.81
N PRO A 75 8.92 0.96 2.35
CA PRO A 75 7.62 0.63 2.95
C PRO A 75 7.66 0.13 4.40
N ASP A 76 8.80 -0.36 4.87
CA ASP A 76 9.03 -0.81 6.25
C ASP A 76 9.66 0.29 7.14
N SER A 77 9.82 1.50 6.61
CA SER A 77 10.32 2.64 7.36
C SER A 77 9.38 3.02 8.50
N GLU A 78 9.96 3.24 9.68
CA GLU A 78 9.28 3.76 10.87
C GLU A 78 8.76 5.21 10.69
N ASN A 79 9.19 5.91 9.64
CA ASN A 79 8.78 7.28 9.34
C ASN A 79 7.65 7.35 8.28
N LEU A 80 7.14 6.22 7.81
CA LEU A 80 6.04 6.17 6.83
C LEU A 80 4.67 6.22 7.51
N PHE A 81 3.81 7.15 7.07
CA PHE A 81 2.42 7.27 7.54
C PHE A 81 1.44 7.25 6.37
N TYR A 82 0.39 6.43 6.46
CA TYR A 82 -0.66 6.32 5.45
C TYR A 82 -1.88 7.19 5.82
N ALA A 83 -2.08 8.29 5.08
CA ALA A 83 -3.21 9.19 5.26
C ALA A 83 -4.25 8.99 4.13
N PHE A 84 -5.24 8.14 4.36
CA PHE A 84 -6.31 7.88 3.38
C PHE A 84 -7.42 8.94 3.44
N GLU A 85 -8.13 9.13 2.33
CA GLU A 85 -9.32 9.99 2.25
C GLU A 85 -10.43 9.52 3.21
N THR A 86 -11.10 10.48 3.86
CA THR A 86 -12.17 10.30 4.85
C THR A 86 -13.52 10.70 4.29
#